data_AF-A0A399P4F3-F1
#
_entry.id   AF-A0A399P4F3-F1
#
_cell.length_a   1.000
_cell.length_b   1.000
_cell.length_c   1.000
_cell.angle_alpha   90.00
_cell.angle_beta   90.00
_cell.angle_gamma   90.00
#
_symmetry.space_group_name_H-M   'P 1'
#
loop_
_entity.id
_entity.type
_entity.pdbx_description
1 polymer ?
#
loop_
_entity_poly.entity_id
_entity_poly.type
_entity_poly.pdbx_seq_one_letter_code
_entity_poly.pdbx_strand_id
1 'polypeptide(L)'
;HVRADEHDAVHRMRVAVRRLRSALRTHQDVIDPAATAPVRAELTALGAVLGDARDMEVLRDRVVWSVVEHDTETVPDHVGDALHDVLDERHRRARERVIRALSSARYVALLDDLDRLVQDPPLTHDASSPAGPALHAALRRDAERVGRRAAV
;
A
#
# COMPACT_ATOMS: atom_id res chain seq x y z
N HIS A 1 3.93 -4.91 -11.63
CA HIS A 1 3.34 -3.77 -10.94
C HIS A 1 1.95 -4.15 -10.43
N VAL A 2 1.32 -3.34 -9.59
CA VAL A 2 0.03 -3.68 -8.97
C VAL A 2 -1.09 -3.80 -10.02
N ARG A 3 -1.09 -2.95 -11.05
CA ARG A 3 -2.07 -3.04 -12.15
C ARG A 3 -1.88 -4.28 -13.03
N ALA A 4 -0.64 -4.73 -13.18
CA ALA A 4 -0.26 -5.93 -13.94
C ALA A 4 -0.39 -7.24 -13.15
N ASP A 5 -0.87 -7.19 -11.90
CA ASP A 5 -0.98 -8.35 -11.01
C ASP A 5 0.33 -9.10 -10.76
N GLU A 6 1.46 -8.39 -10.79
CA GLU A 6 2.73 -9.05 -10.49
C GLU A 6 2.76 -9.57 -9.05
N HIS A 7 3.41 -10.72 -8.88
CA HIS A 7 3.65 -11.31 -7.58
C HIS A 7 4.21 -10.29 -6.57
N ASP A 8 3.63 -10.32 -5.36
CA ASP A 8 3.99 -9.48 -4.22
C ASP A 8 3.87 -7.95 -4.46
N ALA A 9 3.28 -7.51 -5.57
CA ALA A 9 3.21 -6.08 -5.90
C ALA A 9 2.37 -5.28 -4.88
N VAL A 10 1.23 -5.82 -4.44
CA VAL A 10 0.36 -5.21 -3.43
C VAL A 10 1.09 -5.07 -2.11
N HIS A 11 1.75 -6.13 -1.65
CA HIS A 11 2.55 -6.11 -0.43
C HIS A 11 3.66 -5.05 -0.49
N ARG A 12 4.45 -5.02 -1.58
CA ARG A 12 5.52 -4.03 -1.77
C ARG A 12 4.98 -2.60 -1.79
N MET A 13 3.79 -2.37 -2.37
CA MET A 13 3.16 -1.05 -2.37
C MET A 13 2.66 -0.65 -0.97
N ARG A 14 2.02 -1.59 -0.24
CA ARG A 14 1.60 -1.39 1.16
C ARG A 14 2.78 -1.04 2.06
N VAL A 15 3.93 -1.68 1.86
CA VAL A 15 5.18 -1.34 2.57
C VAL A 15 5.62 0.11 2.28
N ALA A 16 5.61 0.54 1.01
CA ALA A 16 5.99 1.91 0.64
C ALA A 16 5.04 2.95 1.28
N VAL A 17 3.72 2.73 1.19
CA VAL A 17 2.71 3.59 1.82
C VAL A 17 2.89 3.67 3.34
N ARG A 18 3.13 2.53 4.00
CA ARG A 18 3.40 2.49 5.45
C ARG A 18 4.65 3.29 5.82
N ARG A 19 5.72 3.16 5.03
CA ARG A 19 6.98 3.89 5.27
C ARG A 19 6.81 5.39 5.13
N LEU A 20 6.13 5.87 4.08
CA LEU A 20 5.78 7.28 3.92
C LEU A 20 5.00 7.82 5.11
N ARG A 21 3.93 7.12 5.52
CA ARG A 21 3.13 7.52 6.68
C ARG A 21 3.95 7.57 7.95
N SER A 22 4.85 6.62 8.14
CA SER A 22 5.74 6.60 9.30
C SER A 22 6.73 7.76 9.25
N ALA A 23 7.35 8.05 8.10
CA ALA A 23 8.29 9.16 7.95
C ALA A 23 7.62 10.51 8.26
N LEU A 24 6.44 10.77 7.69
CA LEU A 24 5.70 12.01 7.95
C LEU A 24 5.29 12.16 9.43
N ARG A 25 5.03 11.05 10.11
CA ARG A 25 4.73 11.08 11.55
C ARG A 25 5.99 11.27 12.40
N THR A 26 7.07 10.58 12.07
CA THR A 26 8.33 10.61 12.83
C THR A 26 9.00 11.98 12.76
N HIS A 27 8.80 12.71 11.65
CA HIS A 27 9.45 14.00 11.41
C HIS A 27 8.48 15.19 11.52
N GLN A 28 7.38 15.04 12.28
CA GLN A 28 6.41 16.12 12.51
C GLN A 28 6.98 17.36 13.22
N ASP A 29 8.15 17.23 13.87
CA ASP A 29 8.84 18.36 14.50
C ASP A 29 9.62 19.20 13.46
N VAL A 30 9.90 18.61 12.28
CA VAL A 30 10.69 19.22 11.19
C VAL A 30 9.81 19.58 9.99
N ILE A 31 8.76 18.81 9.74
CA ILE A 31 7.78 19.01 8.66
C ILE A 31 6.45 19.35 9.28
N ASP A 32 5.82 20.42 8.81
CA ASP A 32 4.54 20.89 9.31
C ASP A 32 3.48 19.77 9.24
N PRO A 33 2.97 19.31 10.40
CA PRO A 33 2.00 18.23 10.46
C PRO A 33 0.62 18.65 9.95
N ALA A 34 0.27 19.94 10.03
CA ALA A 34 -0.97 20.47 9.50
C ALA A 34 -0.91 20.52 7.96
N ALA A 35 0.21 20.97 7.41
CA ALA A 35 0.42 20.99 5.96
C ALA A 35 0.42 19.58 5.34
N THR A 36 0.92 18.57 6.05
CA THR A 36 0.98 17.18 5.57
C THR A 36 -0.24 16.33 5.94
N ALA A 37 -1.18 16.85 6.72
CA ALA A 37 -2.38 16.11 7.15
C ALA A 37 -3.23 15.57 5.97
N PRO A 38 -3.49 16.35 4.88
CA PRO A 38 -4.23 15.84 3.73
C PRO A 38 -3.54 14.64 3.07
N VAL A 39 -2.23 14.74 2.82
CA VAL A 39 -1.42 13.65 2.23
C VAL A 39 -1.45 12.40 3.11
N ARG A 40 -1.35 12.56 4.44
CA ARG A 40 -1.44 11.43 5.38
C ARG A 40 -2.81 10.76 5.37
N ALA A 41 -3.89 11.51 5.20
CA ALA A 41 -5.24 10.97 5.08
C ALA A 41 -5.39 10.15 3.78
N GLU A 42 -4.88 10.67 2.67
CA GLU A 42 -4.88 9.99 1.38
C GLU A 42 -4.06 8.69 1.39
N LEU A 43 -2.85 8.73 1.96
CA LEU A 43 -2.04 7.52 2.18
C LEU A 43 -2.73 6.51 3.11
N THR A 44 -3.55 6.98 4.06
CA THR A 44 -4.32 6.09 4.94
C THR A 44 -5.43 5.38 4.18
N ALA A 45 -6.19 6.12 3.36
CA ALA A 45 -7.24 5.55 2.52
C ALA A 45 -6.68 4.55 1.51
N LEU A 46 -5.58 4.91 0.82
CA LEU A 46 -4.89 3.99 -0.09
C LEU A 46 -4.38 2.74 0.64
N GLY A 47 -3.79 2.93 1.83
CA GLY A 47 -3.32 1.83 2.67
C GLY A 47 -4.42 0.86 3.11
N ALA A 48 -5.65 1.34 3.32
CA ALA A 48 -6.80 0.50 3.64
C ALA A 48 -7.20 -0.40 2.46
N VAL A 49 -7.30 0.17 1.25
CA VAL A 49 -7.64 -0.60 0.04
C VAL A 49 -6.57 -1.66 -0.27
N LEU A 50 -5.29 -1.32 -0.11
CA LEU A 50 -4.18 -2.27 -0.25
C LEU A 50 -4.16 -3.31 0.88
N GLY A 51 -4.68 -2.94 2.06
CA GLY A 51 -4.82 -3.81 3.21
C GLY A 51 -5.75 -4.98 2.90
N ASP A 52 -6.98 -4.68 2.49
CA ASP A 52 -7.99 -5.67 2.12
C ASP A 52 -7.48 -6.66 1.07
N ALA A 53 -6.81 -6.17 0.03
CA ALA A 53 -6.27 -7.02 -1.03
C ALA A 53 -5.18 -7.96 -0.51
N ARG A 54 -4.24 -7.45 0.31
CA ARG A 54 -3.19 -8.28 0.89
C ARG A 54 -3.75 -9.31 1.86
N ASP A 55 -4.78 -8.96 2.61
CA ASP A 55 -5.39 -9.90 3.56
C ASP A 55 -6.07 -11.06 2.82
N MET A 56 -6.64 -10.82 1.63
CA MET A 56 -7.16 -11.89 0.76
C MET A 56 -6.05 -12.77 0.15
N GLU A 57 -4.92 -12.18 -0.27
CA GLU A 57 -3.76 -12.96 -0.72
C GLU A 57 -3.26 -13.90 0.40
N VAL A 58 -3.07 -13.37 1.62
CA VAL A 58 -2.60 -14.15 2.77
C VAL A 58 -3.62 -15.23 3.17
N LEU A 59 -4.92 -14.91 3.13
CA LEU A 59 -5.97 -15.88 3.44
C LEU A 59 -5.97 -17.03 2.43
N ARG A 60 -5.83 -16.72 1.13
CA ARG A 60 -5.75 -17.72 0.06
C ARG A 60 -4.54 -18.63 0.26
N ASP A 61 -3.36 -18.04 0.51
CA ASP A 61 -2.12 -18.79 0.74
C ASP A 61 -2.24 -19.72 1.97
N ARG A 62 -2.86 -19.24 3.06
CA ARG A 62 -3.06 -20.02 4.29
C ARG A 62 -4.05 -21.17 4.08
N VAL A 63 -5.13 -20.96 3.33
CA VAL A 63 -6.12 -22.01 3.04
C VAL A 63 -5.51 -23.09 2.15
N VAL A 64 -4.83 -22.70 1.07
CA VAL A 64 -4.10 -23.65 0.20
C VAL A 64 -3.14 -24.49 1.03
N TRP A 65 -2.35 -23.85 1.89
CA TRP A 65 -1.41 -24.55 2.75
C TRP A 65 -2.11 -25.50 3.73
N SER A 66 -3.21 -25.07 4.36
CA SER A 66 -3.97 -25.91 5.29
C SER A 66 -4.58 -27.15 4.63
N VAL A 67 -5.07 -27.03 3.39
CA VAL A 67 -5.64 -28.15 2.62
C VAL A 67 -4.56 -29.13 2.17
N VAL A 68 -3.35 -28.63 1.87
CA VAL A 68 -2.21 -29.48 1.50
C VAL A 68 -1.61 -30.18 2.72
N GLU A 69 -1.61 -29.54 3.88
CA GLU A 69 -0.99 -30.08 5.11
C GLU A 69 -1.93 -31.03 5.89
N HIS A 70 -3.25 -30.82 5.81
CA HIS A 70 -4.23 -31.72 6.41
C HIS A 70 -4.70 -32.73 5.35
N ASP A 71 -4.37 -33.99 5.59
CA ASP A 71 -4.63 -35.13 4.71
C ASP A 71 -6.01 -35.07 4.04
N THR A 72 -6.04 -35.19 2.71
CA THR A 72 -7.23 -35.15 1.84
C THR A 72 -8.28 -36.21 2.20
N GLU A 73 -7.93 -37.18 3.07
CA GLU A 73 -8.90 -38.15 3.61
C GLU A 73 -10.03 -37.51 4.45
N THR A 74 -9.84 -36.31 5.01
CA THR A 74 -10.82 -35.71 5.93
C THR A 74 -11.69 -34.63 5.28
N VAL A 75 -11.22 -34.00 4.19
CA VAL A 75 -11.94 -32.92 3.50
C VAL A 75 -12.38 -33.42 2.12
N PRO A 76 -13.69 -33.59 1.88
CA PRO A 76 -14.17 -33.94 0.55
C PRO A 76 -13.78 -32.89 -0.50
N ASP A 77 -13.37 -33.32 -1.69
CA ASP A 77 -12.91 -32.45 -2.78
C ASP A 77 -13.86 -31.27 -3.06
N HIS A 78 -15.18 -31.53 -3.10
CA HIS A 78 -16.20 -30.50 -3.35
C HIS A 78 -16.21 -29.36 -2.31
N VAL A 79 -15.77 -29.62 -1.08
CA VAL A 79 -15.63 -28.60 -0.03
C VAL A 79 -14.38 -27.76 -0.29
N GLY A 80 -13.29 -28.39 -0.71
CA GLY A 80 -12.06 -27.71 -1.14
C GLY A 80 -12.32 -26.79 -2.33
N ASP A 81 -12.98 -27.31 -3.37
CA ASP A 81 -13.32 -26.55 -4.58
C ASP A 81 -14.21 -25.35 -4.27
N ALA A 82 -15.30 -25.56 -3.51
CA ALA A 82 -16.20 -24.47 -3.12
C ALA A 82 -15.49 -23.38 -2.28
N LEU A 83 -14.55 -23.77 -1.43
CA LEU A 83 -13.75 -22.83 -0.65
C LEU A 83 -12.78 -22.04 -1.55
N HIS A 84 -12.14 -22.70 -2.51
CA HIS A 84 -11.30 -22.04 -3.51
C HIS A 84 -12.07 -21.01 -4.32
N ASP A 85 -13.25 -21.38 -4.84
CA ASP A 85 -14.10 -20.48 -5.62
C ASP A 85 -14.49 -19.21 -4.85
N VAL A 86 -14.87 -19.35 -3.57
CA VAL A 86 -15.22 -18.21 -2.71
C VAL A 86 -14.01 -17.29 -2.47
N LEU A 87 -12.82 -17.86 -2.28
CA LEU A 87 -11.60 -17.08 -2.04
C LEU A 87 -11.12 -16.38 -3.31
N ASP A 88 -11.19 -17.04 -4.45
CA ASP A 88 -10.82 -16.46 -5.75
C ASP A 88 -11.75 -15.29 -6.12
N GLU A 89 -13.07 -15.43 -5.89
CA GLU A 89 -14.01 -14.34 -6.11
C GLU A 89 -13.74 -13.14 -5.18
N ARG A 90 -13.43 -13.40 -3.90
CA ARG A 90 -13.06 -12.33 -2.95
C ARG A 90 -11.76 -11.64 -3.34
N HIS A 91 -10.76 -12.41 -3.78
CA HIS A 91 -9.50 -11.89 -4.26
C HIS A 91 -9.71 -11.00 -5.49
N ARG A 92 -10.48 -11.46 -6.49
CA ARG A 92 -10.84 -10.70 -7.69
C ARG A 92 -11.52 -9.37 -7.34
N ARG A 93 -12.51 -9.39 -6.44
CA ARG A 93 -13.18 -8.16 -5.97
C ARG A 93 -12.24 -7.20 -5.26
N ALA A 94 -11.32 -7.71 -4.44
CA ALA A 94 -10.33 -6.87 -3.76
C ALA A 94 -9.36 -6.23 -4.75
N ARG A 95 -8.91 -7.00 -5.75
CA ARG A 95 -8.08 -6.52 -6.85
C ARG A 95 -8.77 -5.43 -7.67
N GLU A 96 -10.05 -5.61 -8.01
CA GLU A 96 -10.83 -4.58 -8.70
C GLU A 96 -10.96 -3.28 -7.89
N ARG A 97 -11.05 -3.36 -6.55
CA ARG A 97 -11.03 -2.16 -5.69
C ARG A 97 -9.68 -1.47 -5.74
N VAL A 98 -8.58 -2.21 -5.70
CA VAL A 98 -7.22 -1.66 -5.85
C VAL A 98 -7.06 -0.96 -7.20
N ILE A 99 -7.42 -1.63 -8.31
CA ILE A 99 -7.31 -1.04 -9.65
C ILE A 99 -8.13 0.24 -9.77
N ARG A 100 -9.37 0.25 -9.25
CA ARG A 100 -10.20 1.46 -9.22
C ARG A 100 -9.57 2.58 -8.40
N ALA A 101 -9.03 2.27 -7.21
CA ALA A 101 -8.34 3.25 -6.39
C ALA A 101 -7.14 3.84 -7.13
N LEU A 102 -6.29 3.00 -7.73
CA LEU A 102 -5.13 3.45 -8.49
C LEU A 102 -5.50 4.19 -9.77
N SER A 103 -6.67 3.96 -10.35
CA SER A 103 -7.11 4.64 -11.58
C SER A 103 -7.93 5.89 -11.31
N SER A 104 -8.10 6.28 -10.05
CA SER A 104 -8.91 7.43 -9.66
C SER A 104 -8.14 8.75 -9.77
N ALA A 105 -8.87 9.85 -10.04
CA ALA A 105 -8.32 11.20 -9.96
C ALA A 105 -7.71 11.51 -8.58
N ARG A 106 -8.28 10.91 -7.53
CA ARG A 106 -7.78 10.99 -6.16
C ARG A 106 -6.36 10.43 -6.03
N TYR A 107 -6.06 9.30 -6.67
CA TYR A 107 -4.70 8.74 -6.66
C TYR A 107 -3.71 9.60 -7.45
N VAL A 108 -4.14 10.18 -8.57
CA VAL A 108 -3.31 11.13 -9.34
C VAL A 108 -2.97 12.36 -8.50
N ALA A 109 -3.96 12.96 -7.85
CA ALA A 109 -3.75 14.09 -6.94
C ALA A 109 -2.80 13.75 -5.79
N LEU A 110 -2.90 12.55 -5.22
CA LEU A 110 -1.94 12.07 -4.22
C LEU A 110 -0.50 12.00 -4.77
N LEU A 111 -0.30 11.59 -6.03
CA LEU A 111 1.03 11.59 -6.63
C LEU A 111 1.56 13.02 -6.79
N ASP A 112 0.73 13.95 -7.26
CA ASP A 112 1.10 15.37 -7.40
C ASP A 112 1.45 15.99 -6.04
N ASP A 113 0.70 15.66 -4.99
CA ASP A 113 0.96 16.12 -3.63
C ASP A 113 2.25 15.54 -3.05
N LEU A 114 2.54 14.26 -3.32
CA LEU A 114 3.80 13.62 -2.92
C LEU A 114 4.99 14.24 -3.66
N ASP A 115 4.85 14.52 -4.96
CA ASP A 115 5.90 15.18 -5.73
C ASP A 115 6.14 16.60 -5.19
N ARG A 116 5.08 17.38 -4.93
CA ARG A 116 5.20 18.72 -4.33
C ARG A 116 5.89 18.67 -2.97
N LEU A 117 5.49 17.73 -2.11
CA LEU A 117 6.09 17.53 -0.79
C LEU A 117 7.57 17.17 -0.85
N VAL A 118 7.99 16.46 -1.90
CA VAL A 118 9.39 16.11 -2.15
C VAL A 118 10.17 17.26 -2.78
N GLN A 119 9.55 18.19 -3.51
CA GLN A 119 10.27 19.33 -4.10
C GLN A 119 10.40 20.50 -3.12
N ASP A 120 9.34 20.77 -2.36
CA ASP A 120 9.23 21.88 -1.44
C ASP A 120 8.55 21.42 -0.14
N PRO A 121 9.30 20.69 0.73
CA PRO A 121 8.74 20.22 1.98
C PRO A 121 8.36 21.41 2.87
N PRO A 122 7.15 21.42 3.47
CA PRO A 122 6.73 22.49 4.36
C PRO A 122 7.48 22.35 5.69
N LEU A 123 8.67 22.93 5.75
CA LEU A 123 9.53 22.86 6.93
C LEU A 123 8.99 23.76 8.05
N THR A 124 9.09 23.28 9.29
CA THR A 124 8.89 24.12 10.46
C THR A 124 10.08 25.08 10.60
N HIS A 125 9.87 26.20 11.28
CA HIS A 125 10.87 27.25 11.49
C HIS A 125 12.12 26.74 12.22
N ASP A 126 12.01 25.60 12.91
CA ASP A 126 13.07 24.91 13.66
C ASP A 126 13.83 23.84 12.83
N ALA A 127 13.65 23.78 11.51
CA ALA A 127 14.26 22.77 10.64
C ALA A 127 15.79 22.86 10.42
N SER A 128 16.53 23.55 11.30
CA SER A 128 18.00 23.67 11.27
C SER A 128 18.76 22.39 11.68
N SER A 129 18.07 21.27 11.85
CA SER A 129 18.66 19.99 12.23
C SER A 129 19.37 19.29 11.06
N PRO A 130 20.57 18.69 11.26
CA PRO A 130 21.34 17.99 10.21
C PRO A 130 20.63 16.78 9.56
N ALA A 131 19.45 16.39 10.05
CA ALA A 131 18.62 15.32 9.49
C ALA A 131 17.89 15.68 8.18
N GLY A 132 17.84 16.96 7.78
CA GLY A 132 17.08 17.43 6.61
C GLY A 132 17.38 16.68 5.30
N PRO A 133 18.65 16.56 4.85
CA PRO A 133 18.97 15.91 3.58
C PRO A 133 18.66 14.40 3.55
N ALA A 134 18.90 13.69 4.66
CA ALA A 134 18.64 12.25 4.77
C ALA A 134 17.13 11.95 4.78
N LEU A 135 16.34 12.78 5.47
CA LEU A 135 14.89 12.73 5.47
C LEU A 135 14.32 12.97 4.07
N HIS A 136 14.78 14.01 3.40
CA HIS A 136 14.36 14.35 2.04
C HIS A 136 14.63 13.20 1.05
N ALA A 137 15.82 12.58 1.15
CA ALA A 137 16.18 11.42 0.34
C ALA A 137 15.33 10.18 0.66
N ALA A 138 14.90 9.99 1.91
CA ALA A 138 14.01 8.89 2.29
C ALA A 138 12.58 9.12 1.76
N LEU A 139 12.02 10.32 1.94
CA LEU A 139 10.70 10.71 1.42
C LEU A 139 10.63 10.56 -0.09
N ARG A 140 11.59 11.10 -0.83
CA ARG A 140 11.67 10.96 -2.28
C ARG A 140 11.66 9.49 -2.71
N ARG A 141 12.53 8.67 -2.10
CA ARG A 141 12.61 7.25 -2.44
C ARG A 141 11.29 6.53 -2.21
N ASP A 142 10.62 6.77 -1.09
CA ASP A 142 9.36 6.09 -0.79
C ASP A 142 8.18 6.63 -1.62
N ALA A 143 8.18 7.92 -2.00
CA ALA A 143 7.21 8.52 -2.91
C ALA A 143 7.34 7.93 -4.34
N GLU A 144 8.55 7.92 -4.89
CA GLU A 144 8.83 7.27 -6.18
C GLU A 144 8.44 5.79 -6.18
N ARG A 145 8.63 5.12 -5.03
CA ARG A 145 8.25 3.71 -4.86
C ARG A 145 6.74 3.50 -4.95
N VAL A 146 5.92 4.43 -4.47
CA VAL A 146 4.47 4.40 -4.61
C VAL A 146 4.07 4.59 -6.08
N GLY A 147 4.63 5.59 -6.77
CA GLY A 147 4.35 5.85 -8.19
C GLY A 147 4.77 4.70 -9.11
N ARG A 148 6.02 4.24 -9.00
CA ARG A 148 6.55 3.13 -9.82
C ARG A 148 5.77 1.84 -9.66
N ARG A 149 5.21 1.55 -8.48
CA ARG A 149 4.49 0.29 -8.23
C ARG A 149 3.08 0.27 -8.81
N ALA A 150 2.50 1.43 -9.10
CA ALA A 150 1.19 1.52 -9.73
C ALA A 150 1.22 1.49 -11.26
N ALA A 151 2.39 1.67 -11.89
CA ALA A 151 2.53 1.63 -13.35
C ALA A 151 2.01 0.31 -13.96
N VAL A 152 1.75 0.30 -15.27
CA VAL A 152 1.47 -0.92 -16.05
C VAL A 152 2.79 -1.49 -16.50
#